data_AF-A0A355BUJ4-F1
#
_entry.id   AF-A0A355BUJ4-F1
#
_cell.length_a   1.000
_cell.length_b   1.000
_cell.length_c   1.000
_cell.angle_alpha   90.00
_cell.angle_beta   90.00
_cell.angle_gamma   90.00
#
_symmetry.space_group_name_H-M   'P 1'
#
loop_
_entity.id
_entity.type
_entity.pdbx_description
1 polymer ?
#
loop_
_entity_poly.entity_id
_entity_poly.type
_entity_poly.pdbx_seq_one_letter_code
_entity_poly.pdbx_strand_id
1 'polypeptide(L)' 'MKKILTYNEAFDKLEKIVGQLEGNDIPLDKLAEKVTEANELVVFCENQLKNIENQLPKQSGH' A
#
# COMPACT_ATOMS: atom_id res chain seq x y z
N MET A 1 -6.44 1.41 -21.80
CA MET A 1 -6.82 0.39 -20.80
C MET A 1 -6.42 0.90 -19.42
N LYS A 2 -7.33 0.93 -18.44
CA LYS A 2 -6.99 1.29 -17.05
C LYS A 2 -6.23 0.11 -16.43
N LYS A 3 -4.94 0.28 -16.13
CA LYS A 3 -4.20 -0.73 -15.33
C LYS A 3 -4.81 -0.73 -13.92
N ILE A 4 -5.39 -1.85 -13.53
CA ILE A 4 -5.77 -2.10 -12.14
C ILE A 4 -4.47 -2.40 -11.40
N LEU A 5 -4.19 -1.62 -10.35
CA LEU A 5 -3.03 -1.87 -9.50
C LEU A 5 -3.25 -3.18 -8.75
N THR A 6 -2.27 -4.09 -8.74
CA THR A 6 -2.32 -5.31 -7.93
C THR A 6 -1.76 -5.09 -6.53
N TYR A 7 -2.04 -6.01 -5.59
CA TYR A 7 -1.48 -5.93 -4.24
C TYR A 7 0.06 -5.90 -4.25
N ASN A 8 0.69 -6.83 -4.98
CA ASN A 8 2.15 -6.89 -5.10
C ASN A 8 2.73 -5.61 -5.70
N GLU A 9 2.12 -5.05 -6.75
CA GLU A 9 2.60 -3.79 -7.31
C GLU A 9 2.45 -2.61 -6.35
N ALA A 10 1.40 -2.59 -5.52
CA ALA A 10 1.21 -1.56 -4.50
C ALA A 10 2.23 -1.71 -3.36
N PHE A 11 2.49 -2.95 -2.93
CA PHE A 11 3.45 -3.28 -1.90
C PHE A 11 4.88 -2.95 -2.33
N ASP A 12 5.30 -3.36 -3.54
CA ASP A 12 6.62 -3.03 -4.11
C ASP A 12 6.86 -1.51 -4.19
N LYS A 13 5.81 -0.74 -4.49
CA LYS A 13 5.89 0.74 -4.50
C LYS A 13 6.03 1.29 -3.09
N LEU A 14 5.29 0.74 -2.14
CA LEU A 14 5.36 1.15 -0.74
C LEU A 14 6.77 0.90 -0.18
N GLU A 15 7.34 -0.29 -0.41
CA GLU A 15 8.72 -0.61 0.01
C GLU A 15 9.74 0.36 -0.58
N LYS A 16 9.59 0.73 -1.86
CA LYS A 16 10.46 1.73 -2.49
C LYS A 16 10.35 3.10 -1.81
N ILE A 17 9.13 3.53 -1.47
CA ILE A 17 8.93 4.82 -0.81
C ILE A 17 9.53 4.78 0.60
N VAL A 18 9.33 3.70 1.35
CA VAL A 18 9.95 3.50 2.67
C VAL A 18 11.48 3.57 2.56
N GLY A 19 12.08 2.85 1.62
CA GLY A 19 13.53 2.91 1.42
C GLY A 19 14.04 4.31 1.04
N GLN A 20 13.27 5.08 0.27
CA GLN A 20 13.61 6.48 -0.03
C GLN A 20 13.52 7.38 1.21
N LEU A 21 12.52 7.15 2.08
CA LEU A 21 12.34 7.92 3.32
C LEU A 21 13.44 7.60 4.34
N GLU A 22 13.78 6.33 4.51
CA GLU A 22 14.86 5.89 5.40
C GLU A 22 16.24 6.35 4.92
N GLY A 23 16.42 6.49 3.61
CA GLY A 23 17.64 7.04 3.01
C GLY A 23 17.88 8.53 3.31
N ASN A 24 16.86 9.26 3.82
CA ASN A 24 16.91 10.73 4.03
C ASN A 24 17.32 11.54 2.77
N ASP A 25 17.26 10.95 1.58
CA ASP A 25 17.59 11.59 0.30
C ASP A 25 16.37 12.31 -0.33
N ILE A 26 15.25 12.40 0.39
CA ILE A 26 14.04 13.09 -0.09
C ILE A 26 14.09 14.57 0.32
N PRO A 27 14.03 15.52 -0.65
CA PRO A 27 13.86 16.94 -0.34
C PRO A 27 12.62 17.20 0.51
N LEU A 28 12.69 18.15 1.45
CA LEU A 28 11.59 18.47 2.36
C LEU A 28 10.28 18.79 1.61
N ASP A 29 10.38 19.48 0.47
CA ASP A 29 9.28 19.79 -0.43
C ASP A 29 8.58 18.55 -1.02
N LYS A 30 9.31 17.45 -1.23
CA LYS A 30 8.79 16.17 -1.74
C LYS A 30 8.41 15.19 -0.64
N LEU A 31 8.80 15.45 0.59
CA LEU A 31 8.52 14.57 1.73
C LEU A 31 7.02 14.44 1.94
N ALA A 32 6.29 15.55 1.89
CA ALA A 32 4.83 15.56 2.03
C ALA A 32 4.15 14.70 0.95
N GLU A 33 4.58 14.85 -0.31
CA GLU A 33 4.05 14.06 -1.43
C GLU A 33 4.32 12.56 -1.25
N LYS A 34 5.53 12.20 -0.81
CA LYS A 34 5.91 10.80 -0.58
C LYS A 34 5.17 10.15 0.57
N VAL A 35 4.92 10.90 1.65
CA VAL A 35 4.11 10.43 2.78
C VAL A 35 2.65 10.25 2.35
N THR A 36 2.10 11.16 1.53
CA THR A 36 0.74 11.00 0.98
C THR A 36 0.65 9.76 0.10
N GLU A 37 1.60 9.57 -0.82
CA GLU A 37 1.65 8.40 -1.70
C GLU A 37 1.75 7.08 -0.90
N ALA A 38 2.59 7.05 0.14
CA ALA A 38 2.69 5.89 1.03
C ALA A 38 1.36 5.58 1.73
N ASN A 39 0.67 6.59 2.26
CA ASN A 39 -0.63 6.40 2.92
C ASN A 39 -1.69 5.84 1.96
N GLU A 40 -1.75 6.33 0.72
CA GLU A 40 -2.67 5.81 -0.29
C GLU A 40 -2.41 4.34 -0.59
N LEU A 41 -1.14 3.94 -0.70
CA LEU A 41 -0.74 2.55 -0.93
C LEU A 41 -1.07 1.65 0.26
N VAL A 42 -0.87 2.13 1.50
CA VAL A 42 -1.25 1.40 2.71
C VAL A 42 -2.76 1.13 2.72
N VAL A 43 -3.58 2.16 2.51
CA VAL A 43 -5.04 2.03 2.47
C VAL A 43 -5.47 1.06 1.36
N PHE A 44 -4.82 1.12 0.20
CA PHE A 44 -5.07 0.17 -0.88
C PHE A 44 -4.77 -1.28 -0.48
N CYS A 45 -3.59 -1.53 0.10
CA CYS A 45 -3.17 -2.86 0.56
C CYS A 45 -4.13 -3.41 1.64
N GLU A 46 -4.51 -2.58 2.62
CA GLU A 46 -5.49 -2.97 3.65
C GLU A 46 -6.84 -3.34 3.06
N ASN A 47 -7.33 -2.56 2.10
CA ASN A 47 -8.62 -2.84 1.45
C ASN A 47 -8.57 -4.15 0.65
N GLN A 48 -7.45 -4.45 -0.02
CA GLN A 48 -7.26 -5.72 -0.70
C GLN A 48 -7.27 -6.90 0.28
N LEU A 49 -6.59 -6.77 1.42
CA LEU A 49 -6.59 -7.81 2.47
C LEU A 49 -8.00 -8.02 3.03
N LYS A 50 -8.70 -6.95 3.41
CA LYS A 50 -10.09 -7.02 3.89
C LYS A 50 -11.02 -7.67 2.85
N ASN A 51 -10.82 -7.38 1.57
CA ASN A 51 -11.60 -7.99 0.50
C ASN A 51 -11.35 -9.50 0.41
N ILE A 52 -10.10 -9.95 0.56
CA ILE A 52 -9.75 -11.37 0.61
C ILE A 52 -10.38 -12.03 1.85
N GLU A 53 -10.26 -11.41 3.03
CA GLU A 53 -10.87 -11.90 4.28
C GLU A 53 -12.39 -12.02 4.19
N ASN A 54 -13.06 -11.07 3.53
CA ASN A 54 -14.51 -11.10 3.33
C ASN A 54 -14.95 -12.17 2.31
N GLN A 55 -14.07 -12.55 1.38
CA GLN A 55 -14.31 -13.64 0.43
C GLN A 55 -14.07 -15.02 1.03
N LEU A 56 -13.24 -15.10 2.07
CA LEU A 56 -13.13 -16.32 2.87
C LEU A 56 -14.46 -16.49 3.63
N PRO A 57 -15.21 -17.59 3.42
CA PRO A 57 -16.37 -17.85 4.24
C PRO A 57 -15.90 -17.89 5.68
N LYS A 58 -16.51 -17.06 6.54
CA LYS A 58 -16.30 -17.13 7.99
C LYS A 58 -16.47 -18.59 8.36
N GLN A 59 -15.37 -19.28 8.65
CA GLN A 59 -15.44 -20.58 9.26
C GLN A 59 -15.96 -20.31 10.66
N SER A 60 -17.28 -20.30 10.77
CA SER A 60 -18.01 -20.37 12.01
C SER A 60 -17.47 -21.59 12.73
N GLY A 61 -16.54 -21.33 13.65
CA GLY A 61 -16.10 -22.29 14.63
C GLY A 61 -17.32 -22.81 15.36
N HIS A 62 -17.43 -24.13 15.35
CA HIS A 62 -18.25 -24.90 16.28
C HIS A 62 -17.79 -24.63 17.71
#